data_AF-A0A382UHT8-F1
#
_entry.id   AF-A0A382UHT8-F1
#
_cell.length_a   1.000
_cell.length_b   1.000
_cell.length_c   1.000
_cell.angle_alpha   90.00
_cell.angle_beta   90.00
_cell.angle_gamma   90.00
#
_symmetry.space_group_name_H-M   'P 1'
#
loop_
_entity.id
_entity.type
_entity.pdbx_description
1 polymer ?
#
loop_
_entity_poly.entity_id
_entity_poly.type
_entity_poly.pdbx_seq_one_letter_code
_entity_poly.pdbx_strand_id
1 'polypeptide(L)'
;IAGGDTRGDFSRLGQTWSQPRITTITVNSSKQGSRQGIYPKDVLIFGGGYDIKLDDSTKFSTGDNDGNDYLGNAIYIVDPMNGKKILSISGKGSGADIQIQDMHFSIPSRIEFLDSNIDGLTDRLYVGDLGGQVWRVDIAEVVQLDKPNSKTIGNKTVVGLLAQISGNATADRRRFFEPPSIVQVSDELFADEPEYDYVLLGSGNRPNPLEETVKDRFYAFRDREIDANALVDTTGNHVADDDYPDTTSSPYSHADSTSLVNVTQKGMAEQAKVDESLIKNSNGWFIDYAEAN
;
A
#
# COMPACT_ATOMS: atom_id res chain seq x y z
N ILE A 1 -16.34 -1.36 16.90
CA ILE A 1 -15.30 -0.53 16.24
C ILE A 1 -15.89 0.87 16.11
N ALA A 2 -15.27 1.89 16.69
CA ALA A 2 -15.77 3.26 16.65
C ALA A 2 -14.64 4.19 16.17
N GLY A 3 -14.90 4.98 15.11
CA GLY A 3 -13.95 5.96 14.60
C GLY A 3 -13.81 7.15 15.55
N GLY A 4 -12.60 7.72 15.64
CA GLY A 4 -12.31 8.88 16.49
C GLY A 4 -12.12 8.59 17.98
N ASP A 5 -12.22 7.33 18.43
CA ASP A 5 -11.74 6.93 19.76
C ASP A 5 -10.26 6.56 19.64
N THR A 6 -9.38 7.41 20.16
CA THR A 6 -7.93 7.21 20.10
C THR A 6 -7.40 6.23 21.15
N ARG A 7 -8.28 5.38 21.71
CA ARG A 7 -7.95 4.38 22.73
C ARG A 7 -8.30 2.97 22.26
N GLY A 8 -7.59 1.99 22.80
CA GLY A 8 -7.82 0.57 22.51
C GLY A 8 -7.30 0.13 21.14
N ASP A 9 -7.83 -0.99 20.65
CA ASP A 9 -7.32 -1.72 19.49
C ASP A 9 -7.41 -0.94 18.16
N PHE A 10 -8.23 0.11 18.10
CA PHE A 10 -8.49 0.91 16.90
C PHE A 10 -8.11 2.39 17.08
N SER A 11 -7.10 2.66 17.90
CA SER A 11 -6.66 4.02 18.27
C SER A 11 -6.25 4.93 17.09
N ARG A 12 -5.97 4.35 15.92
CA ARG A 12 -5.60 5.07 14.70
C ARG A 12 -6.76 5.19 13.71
N LEU A 13 -7.99 4.83 14.10
CA LEU A 13 -9.16 4.93 13.22
C LEU A 13 -9.66 6.39 13.12
N GLY A 14 -9.63 6.93 11.91
CA GLY A 14 -10.22 8.22 11.56
C GLY A 14 -11.70 8.09 11.18
N GLN A 15 -12.15 8.94 10.26
CA GLN A 15 -13.45 8.77 9.60
C GLN A 15 -13.42 7.55 8.70
N THR A 16 -14.39 6.65 8.81
CA THR A 16 -14.39 5.34 8.16
C THR A 16 -14.77 5.41 6.68
N TRP A 17 -13.93 6.07 5.87
CA TRP A 17 -14.11 6.18 4.42
C TRP A 17 -13.67 4.90 3.69
N SER A 18 -12.70 4.17 4.26
CA SER A 18 -12.26 2.89 3.72
C SER A 18 -13.39 1.87 3.82
N GLN A 19 -13.88 1.41 2.68
CA GLN A 19 -14.87 0.34 2.62
C GLN A 19 -14.25 -0.99 3.13
N PRO A 20 -14.80 -1.61 4.19
CA PRO A 20 -14.32 -2.91 4.65
C PRO A 20 -14.67 -4.04 3.68
N ARG A 21 -13.76 -5.00 3.51
CA ARG A 21 -13.95 -6.17 2.64
C ARG A 21 -13.61 -7.46 3.35
N ILE A 22 -14.35 -8.53 3.03
CA ILE A 22 -14.09 -9.87 3.54
C ILE A 22 -13.12 -10.58 2.60
N THR A 23 -12.13 -11.26 3.17
CA THR A 23 -11.28 -12.23 2.48
C THR A 23 -10.91 -13.37 3.43
N THR A 24 -10.20 -14.38 2.95
CA THR A 24 -9.74 -15.53 3.74
C THR A 24 -8.23 -15.49 3.87
N ILE A 25 -7.73 -15.71 5.08
CA ILE A 25 -6.30 -15.91 5.34
C ILE A 25 -6.11 -17.18 6.17
N THR A 26 -4.91 -17.74 6.15
CA THR A 26 -4.57 -18.83 7.05
C THR A 26 -4.10 -18.31 8.39
N VAL A 27 -4.67 -18.87 9.47
CA VAL A 27 -4.36 -18.46 10.85
C VAL A 27 -4.00 -19.66 11.70
N ASN A 28 -3.25 -19.43 12.76
CA ASN A 28 -3.01 -20.41 13.82
C ASN A 28 -3.54 -19.90 15.16
N SER A 29 -4.23 -20.78 15.89
CA SER A 29 -4.66 -20.52 17.27
C SER A 29 -3.98 -21.50 18.23
N SER A 30 -3.16 -20.96 19.13
CA SER A 30 -2.58 -21.72 20.25
C SER A 30 -3.57 -21.92 21.42
N LYS A 31 -4.66 -21.15 21.46
CA LYS A 31 -5.63 -21.20 22.55
C LYS A 31 -6.49 -22.46 22.46
N GLN A 32 -6.53 -23.23 23.54
CA GLN A 32 -7.48 -24.33 23.70
C GLN A 32 -8.92 -23.78 23.67
N GLY A 33 -9.74 -24.28 22.76
CA GLY A 33 -11.07 -23.74 22.46
C GLY A 33 -11.63 -24.24 21.13
N SER A 34 -12.60 -23.53 20.55
CA SER A 34 -13.46 -24.02 19.46
C SER A 34 -12.76 -24.34 18.14
N ARG A 35 -11.59 -23.75 17.84
CA ARG A 35 -10.68 -24.19 16.76
C ARG A 35 -9.22 -23.91 17.15
N GLN A 36 -8.46 -24.97 17.43
CA GLN A 36 -7.02 -24.95 17.72
C GLN A 36 -6.24 -25.43 16.47
N GLY A 37 -5.04 -24.89 16.26
CA GLY A 37 -4.19 -25.23 15.13
C GLY A 37 -4.36 -24.30 13.93
N ILE A 38 -3.88 -24.75 12.77
CA ILE A 38 -3.83 -24.00 11.51
C ILE A 38 -5.13 -24.23 10.74
N TYR A 39 -5.82 -23.15 10.33
CA TYR A 39 -7.03 -23.24 9.51
C TYR A 39 -7.29 -21.93 8.73
N PRO A 40 -8.00 -22.00 7.58
CA PRO A 40 -8.49 -20.81 6.88
C PRO A 40 -9.53 -20.07 7.71
N LYS A 41 -9.43 -18.74 7.78
CA LYS A 41 -10.35 -17.87 8.51
C LYS A 41 -10.75 -16.67 7.65
N ASP A 42 -12.06 -16.48 7.53
CA ASP A 42 -12.63 -15.25 6.99
C ASP A 42 -12.28 -14.08 7.92
N VAL A 43 -11.74 -13.02 7.33
CA VAL A 43 -11.32 -11.78 7.98
C VAL A 43 -11.91 -10.58 7.26
N LEU A 44 -12.16 -9.51 8.00
CA LEU A 44 -12.52 -8.21 7.44
C LEU A 44 -11.28 -7.32 7.42
N ILE A 45 -10.94 -6.76 6.26
CA ILE A 45 -9.78 -5.89 6.03
C ILE A 45 -10.25 -4.49 5.65
N PHE A 46 -9.63 -3.47 6.25
CA PHE A 46 -9.90 -2.05 5.94
C PHE A 46 -8.72 -1.14 6.33
N GLY A 47 -8.60 -0.01 5.63
CA GLY A 47 -7.73 1.10 6.01
C GLY A 47 -8.31 1.90 7.17
N GLY A 48 -7.45 2.64 7.87
CA GLY A 48 -7.78 3.42 9.06
C GLY A 48 -8.67 4.62 8.75
N GLY A 49 -8.88 4.95 7.48
CA GLY A 49 -9.80 5.99 7.06
C GLY A 49 -9.15 7.36 6.94
N TYR A 50 -9.95 8.40 7.10
CA TYR A 50 -9.60 9.78 6.80
C TYR A 50 -9.45 10.64 8.06
N ASP A 51 -8.37 11.42 8.16
CA ASP A 51 -8.24 12.48 9.16
C ASP A 51 -8.76 13.80 8.61
N ILE A 52 -9.77 14.38 9.27
CA ILE A 52 -10.38 15.66 8.89
C ILE A 52 -9.39 16.83 8.88
N LYS A 53 -8.25 16.71 9.59
CA LYS A 53 -7.19 17.71 9.53
C LYS A 53 -6.65 17.91 8.11
N LEU A 54 -6.75 16.89 7.25
CA LEU A 54 -6.27 16.95 5.87
C LEU A 54 -7.19 17.74 4.93
N ASP A 55 -8.30 18.31 5.42
CA ASP A 55 -9.10 19.32 4.70
C ASP A 55 -8.36 20.67 4.64
N ASP A 56 -7.46 20.94 5.59
CA ASP A 56 -6.62 22.13 5.59
C ASP A 56 -5.51 21.98 4.54
N SER A 57 -5.53 22.81 3.50
CA SER A 57 -4.58 22.76 2.39
C SER A 57 -3.12 23.06 2.80
N THR A 58 -2.91 23.62 3.99
CA THR A 58 -1.58 23.83 4.56
C THR A 58 -0.97 22.55 5.13
N LYS A 59 -1.78 21.51 5.39
CA LYS A 59 -1.37 20.27 6.02
C LYS A 59 -1.05 19.16 5.01
N PHE A 60 0.23 18.80 4.93
CA PHE A 60 0.71 17.71 4.07
C PHE A 60 1.87 16.91 4.65
N SER A 61 2.51 17.37 5.72
CA SER A 61 3.58 16.67 6.41
C SER A 61 3.24 16.46 7.88
N THR A 62 3.99 15.61 8.58
CA THR A 62 3.87 15.49 10.05
C THR A 62 4.26 16.80 10.76
N GLY A 63 5.17 17.59 10.17
CA GLY A 63 5.53 18.93 10.66
C GLY A 63 4.34 19.89 10.70
N ASP A 64 3.43 19.79 9.73
CA ASP A 64 2.19 20.58 9.69
C ASP A 64 1.13 20.08 10.70
N ASN A 65 1.40 18.96 11.38
CA ASN A 65 0.54 18.31 12.36
C ASN A 65 1.23 18.14 13.72
N ASP A 66 1.99 19.17 14.14
CA ASP A 66 2.67 19.21 15.44
C ASP A 66 3.65 18.04 15.65
N GLY A 67 4.24 17.54 14.57
CA GLY A 67 5.14 16.38 14.58
C GLY A 67 4.44 15.03 14.68
N ASN A 68 3.10 14.98 14.54
CA ASN A 68 2.31 13.75 14.67
C ASN A 68 1.87 13.19 13.32
N ASP A 69 1.71 11.87 13.28
CA ASP A 69 1.01 11.17 12.23
C ASP A 69 -0.46 11.60 12.13
N TYR A 70 -0.99 11.64 10.91
CA TYR A 70 -2.43 11.81 10.68
C TYR A 70 -3.20 10.57 11.11
N LEU A 71 -4.41 10.73 11.65
CA LEU A 71 -5.28 9.59 11.90
C LEU A 71 -5.63 8.86 10.59
N GLY A 72 -6.04 7.61 10.73
CA GLY A 72 -6.36 6.75 9.61
C GLY A 72 -5.16 6.17 8.87
N ASN A 73 -3.93 6.41 9.36
CA ASN A 73 -2.69 5.83 8.87
C ASN A 73 -2.47 4.37 9.32
N ALA A 74 -3.49 3.53 9.17
CA ALA A 74 -3.43 2.14 9.61
C ALA A 74 -4.10 1.20 8.62
N ILE A 75 -3.70 -0.07 8.65
CA ILE A 75 -4.41 -1.19 8.04
C ILE A 75 -4.86 -2.10 9.18
N TYR A 76 -6.13 -2.50 9.16
CA TYR A 76 -6.71 -3.39 10.16
C TYR A 76 -7.21 -4.67 9.51
N ILE A 77 -6.87 -5.81 10.12
CA ILE A 77 -7.47 -7.12 9.86
C ILE A 77 -8.21 -7.54 11.13
N VAL A 78 -9.49 -7.83 11.00
CA VAL A 78 -10.36 -8.13 12.15
C VAL A 78 -11.19 -9.38 11.91
N ASP A 79 -11.61 -10.02 12.99
CA ASP A 79 -12.61 -11.07 12.95
C ASP A 79 -14.00 -10.46 12.64
N PRO A 80 -14.64 -10.82 11.52
CA PRO A 80 -15.91 -10.23 11.11
C PRO A 80 -17.06 -10.57 12.06
N MET A 81 -16.96 -11.66 12.83
CA MET A 81 -18.04 -12.16 13.66
C MET A 81 -18.14 -11.43 15.01
N ASN A 82 -17.03 -10.92 15.52
CA ASN A 82 -16.96 -10.31 16.85
C ASN A 82 -16.22 -8.96 16.87
N GLY A 83 -15.64 -8.52 15.75
CA GLY A 83 -14.92 -7.25 15.63
C GLY A 83 -13.58 -7.23 16.36
N LYS A 84 -13.07 -8.38 16.84
CA LYS A 84 -11.77 -8.46 17.49
C LYS A 84 -10.66 -8.20 16.46
N LYS A 85 -9.74 -7.30 16.78
CA LYS A 85 -8.52 -7.08 15.98
C LYS A 85 -7.69 -8.37 15.93
N ILE A 86 -7.31 -8.77 14.73
CA ILE A 86 -6.36 -9.86 14.45
C ILE A 86 -4.97 -9.25 14.23
N LEU A 87 -4.87 -8.25 13.35
CA LEU A 87 -3.62 -7.57 13.03
C LEU A 87 -3.89 -6.07 12.79
N SER A 88 -2.91 -5.25 13.18
CA SER A 88 -2.83 -3.83 12.81
C SER A 88 -1.43 -3.48 12.33
N ILE A 89 -1.38 -2.67 11.30
CA ILE A 89 -0.15 -2.10 10.71
C ILE A 89 -0.33 -0.59 10.72
N SER A 90 0.63 0.18 11.26
CA SER A 90 0.54 1.65 11.29
C SER A 90 1.92 2.28 11.52
N GLY A 91 1.96 3.62 11.58
CA GLY A 91 3.15 4.41 11.87
C GLY A 91 3.86 4.01 13.18
N LYS A 92 5.16 4.27 13.27
CA LYS A 92 5.94 4.00 14.48
C LYS A 92 5.43 4.80 15.69
N GLY A 93 5.32 4.15 16.83
CA GLY A 93 4.77 4.75 18.05
C GLY A 93 3.24 4.73 18.13
N SER A 94 2.55 4.19 17.12
CA SER A 94 1.08 4.04 17.12
C SER A 94 0.53 3.03 18.12
N GLY A 95 1.36 2.07 18.55
CA GLY A 95 0.91 0.90 19.32
C GLY A 95 0.30 -0.21 18.45
N ALA A 96 0.39 -0.13 17.12
CA ALA A 96 0.02 -1.21 16.22
C ALA A 96 0.91 -2.45 16.41
N ASP A 97 0.43 -3.61 15.97
CA ASP A 97 1.14 -4.89 16.08
C ASP A 97 2.41 -4.86 15.23
N ILE A 98 2.30 -4.32 14.01
CA ILE A 98 3.40 -4.01 13.10
C ILE A 98 3.52 -2.48 12.97
N GLN A 99 4.73 -1.96 13.14
CA GLN A 99 5.00 -0.52 13.16
C GLN A 99 6.01 -0.14 12.08
N ILE A 100 5.56 0.67 11.13
CA ILE A 100 6.31 1.09 9.95
C ILE A 100 6.72 2.56 10.12
N GLN A 101 7.99 2.87 9.87
CA GLN A 101 8.54 4.20 10.19
C GLN A 101 7.82 5.33 9.43
N ASP A 102 7.53 5.14 8.15
CA ASP A 102 7.06 6.20 7.25
C ASP A 102 5.55 6.17 6.96
N MET A 103 4.80 5.30 7.66
CA MET A 103 3.35 5.19 7.48
C MET A 103 2.62 6.29 8.27
N HIS A 104 2.72 7.54 7.81
CA HIS A 104 2.21 8.72 8.52
C HIS A 104 0.82 9.21 8.07
N PHE A 105 0.34 8.76 6.91
CA PHE A 105 -0.77 9.38 6.21
C PHE A 105 -2.03 8.51 6.21
N SER A 106 -3.19 9.18 6.21
CA SER A 106 -4.50 8.53 6.14
C SER A 106 -4.62 7.58 4.95
N ILE A 107 -5.30 6.46 5.18
CA ILE A 107 -5.63 5.42 4.19
C ILE A 107 -7.16 5.38 4.03
N PRO A 108 -7.75 6.24 3.16
CA PRO A 108 -9.19 6.38 3.06
C PRO A 108 -9.85 5.43 2.05
N SER A 109 -9.08 4.80 1.16
CA SER A 109 -9.59 3.84 0.19
C SER A 109 -9.75 2.45 0.81
N ARG A 110 -10.54 1.60 0.15
CA ARG A 110 -10.52 0.17 0.47
C ARG A 110 -9.14 -0.43 0.17
N ILE A 111 -8.79 -1.49 0.87
CA ILE A 111 -7.59 -2.27 0.58
C ILE A 111 -7.89 -3.23 -0.58
N GLU A 112 -7.02 -3.25 -1.59
CA GLU A 112 -7.04 -4.32 -2.58
C GLU A 112 -6.18 -5.48 -2.12
N PHE A 113 -6.60 -6.68 -2.51
CA PHE A 113 -5.92 -7.90 -2.13
C PHE A 113 -5.82 -8.87 -3.30
N LEU A 114 -4.81 -9.72 -3.26
CA LEU A 114 -4.49 -10.67 -4.30
C LEU A 114 -4.14 -12.03 -3.68
N ASP A 115 -4.67 -13.07 -4.32
CA ASP A 115 -4.33 -14.49 -4.16
C ASP A 115 -3.38 -14.81 -5.32
N SER A 116 -2.08 -14.84 -5.04
CA SER A 116 -1.04 -14.98 -6.08
C SER A 116 -0.99 -16.39 -6.65
N ASN A 117 -1.29 -17.40 -5.83
CA ASN A 117 -1.10 -18.81 -6.15
C ASN A 117 -2.44 -19.53 -6.47
N ILE A 118 -3.57 -18.82 -6.37
CA ILE A 118 -4.93 -19.26 -6.69
C ILE A 118 -5.39 -20.40 -5.76
N ASP A 119 -4.98 -20.37 -4.48
CA ASP A 119 -5.39 -21.37 -3.48
C ASP A 119 -6.65 -20.99 -2.68
N GLY A 120 -7.21 -19.79 -2.93
CA GLY A 120 -8.37 -19.23 -2.26
C GLY A 120 -8.05 -18.43 -1.00
N LEU A 121 -6.77 -18.17 -0.72
CA LEU A 121 -6.29 -17.36 0.38
C LEU A 121 -5.67 -16.06 -0.13
N THR A 122 -5.78 -15.00 0.65
CA THR A 122 -5.09 -13.74 0.34
C THR A 122 -3.66 -13.76 0.81
N ASP A 123 -2.75 -13.48 -0.12
CA ASP A 123 -1.31 -13.39 0.13
C ASP A 123 -0.86 -11.93 0.25
N ARG A 124 -1.38 -11.06 -0.61
CA ARG A 124 -0.86 -9.70 -0.80
C ARG A 124 -1.95 -8.66 -0.69
N LEU A 125 -1.61 -7.51 -0.09
CA LEU A 125 -2.46 -6.33 -0.01
C LEU A 125 -1.77 -5.15 -0.69
N TYR A 126 -2.54 -4.30 -1.35
CA TYR A 126 -2.06 -3.04 -1.92
C TYR A 126 -2.98 -1.89 -1.54
N VAL A 127 -2.38 -0.74 -1.22
CA VAL A 127 -3.12 0.48 -0.95
C VAL A 127 -2.28 1.74 -1.16
N GLY A 128 -2.92 2.79 -1.68
CA GLY A 128 -2.36 4.14 -1.71
C GLY A 128 -2.80 4.97 -0.50
N ASP A 129 -1.93 5.85 0.00
CA ASP A 129 -2.27 6.79 1.09
C ASP A 129 -2.31 8.27 0.64
N LEU A 130 -2.73 9.14 1.56
CA LEU A 130 -2.82 10.58 1.31
C LEU A 130 -1.47 11.33 1.31
N GLY A 131 -0.37 10.62 1.55
CA GLY A 131 0.99 11.12 1.35
C GLY A 131 1.56 10.77 -0.03
N GLY A 132 0.78 10.14 -0.91
CA GLY A 132 1.26 9.68 -2.22
C GLY A 132 2.19 8.46 -2.13
N GLN A 133 2.04 7.66 -1.08
CA GLN A 133 2.76 6.40 -0.92
C GLN A 133 1.89 5.25 -1.40
N VAL A 134 2.50 4.23 -2.00
CA VAL A 134 1.84 2.96 -2.34
C VAL A 134 2.48 1.88 -1.50
N TRP A 135 1.69 1.29 -0.63
CA TRP A 135 2.10 0.24 0.29
C TRP A 135 1.69 -1.11 -0.25
N ARG A 136 2.62 -2.06 -0.15
CA ARG A 136 2.37 -3.49 -0.29
C ARG A 136 2.49 -4.16 1.08
N VAL A 137 1.62 -5.13 1.34
CA VAL A 137 1.73 -6.01 2.52
C VAL A 137 1.63 -7.45 2.08
N ASP A 138 2.67 -8.23 2.34
CA ASP A 138 2.65 -9.69 2.20
C ASP A 138 2.19 -10.26 3.53
N ILE A 139 0.99 -10.85 3.57
CA ILE A 139 0.41 -11.46 4.77
C ILE A 139 1.12 -12.79 5.06
N ALA A 140 1.62 -13.00 6.27
CA ALA A 140 2.23 -14.27 6.66
C ALA A 140 1.42 -15.50 6.20
N GLU A 141 2.08 -16.51 5.64
CA GLU A 141 1.47 -17.80 5.26
C GLU A 141 0.57 -18.34 6.38
N VAL A 142 0.96 -18.15 7.65
CA VAL A 142 0.11 -18.45 8.81
C VAL A 142 0.19 -17.34 9.87
N VAL A 143 -0.86 -16.52 9.94
CA VAL A 143 -0.99 -15.46 10.95
C VAL A 143 -1.31 -16.05 12.33
N GLN A 144 -0.45 -15.77 13.32
CA GLN A 144 -0.63 -16.27 14.69
C GLN A 144 -1.63 -15.38 15.46
N LEU A 145 -2.82 -15.88 15.78
CA LEU A 145 -3.89 -15.08 16.42
C LEU A 145 -3.55 -14.58 17.83
N ASP A 146 -2.60 -15.24 18.50
CA ASP A 146 -2.11 -14.90 19.83
C ASP A 146 -0.82 -14.08 19.81
N LYS A 147 -0.13 -14.03 18.66
CA LYS A 147 1.12 -13.28 18.45
C LYS A 147 1.21 -12.74 17.01
N PRO A 148 0.32 -11.82 16.61
CA PRO A 148 0.18 -11.41 15.21
C PRO A 148 1.42 -10.71 14.63
N ASN A 149 2.33 -10.22 15.49
CA ASN A 149 3.63 -9.65 15.13
C ASN A 149 4.79 -10.65 15.34
N SER A 150 4.53 -11.93 15.11
CA SER A 150 5.56 -12.96 15.16
C SER A 150 6.71 -12.62 14.22
N LYS A 151 7.94 -12.61 14.74
CA LYS A 151 9.17 -12.30 14.00
C LYS A 151 9.89 -13.54 13.48
N THR A 152 9.28 -14.72 13.59
CA THR A 152 9.88 -15.97 13.11
C THR A 152 10.16 -15.87 11.62
N ILE A 153 11.42 -16.04 11.25
CA ILE A 153 11.89 -15.98 9.85
C ILE A 153 11.14 -17.04 9.03
N GLY A 154 10.60 -16.63 7.87
CA GLY A 154 9.85 -17.49 6.94
C GLY A 154 8.35 -17.59 7.20
N ASN A 155 7.79 -16.94 8.22
CA ASN A 155 6.33 -16.90 8.43
C ASN A 155 5.93 -15.62 9.18
N LYS A 156 6.03 -14.48 8.49
CA LYS A 156 5.71 -13.16 9.03
C LYS A 156 5.08 -12.28 7.97
N THR A 157 4.24 -11.37 8.42
CA THR A 157 3.70 -10.32 7.55
C THR A 157 4.80 -9.29 7.31
N VAL A 158 5.06 -8.92 6.06
CA VAL A 158 6.11 -7.98 5.66
C VAL A 158 5.48 -6.83 4.88
N VAL A 159 5.94 -5.60 5.13
CA VAL A 159 5.43 -4.39 4.50
C VAL A 159 6.52 -3.79 3.63
N GLY A 160 6.18 -3.52 2.37
CA GLY A 160 7.04 -2.85 1.40
C GLY A 160 6.45 -1.50 0.98
N LEU A 161 7.32 -0.52 0.72
CA LEU A 161 6.96 0.74 0.08
C LEU A 161 7.26 0.65 -1.42
N LEU A 162 6.22 0.43 -2.22
CA LEU A 162 6.37 0.25 -3.67
C LEU A 162 6.69 1.58 -4.37
N ALA A 163 6.00 2.64 -4.00
CA ALA A 163 6.13 3.94 -4.66
C ALA A 163 5.96 5.11 -3.68
N GLN A 164 6.65 6.20 -3.98
CA GLN A 164 6.50 7.49 -3.32
C GLN A 164 6.56 8.59 -4.37
N ILE A 165 5.38 9.11 -4.70
CA ILE A 165 5.18 10.05 -5.81
C ILE A 165 5.02 11.50 -5.36
N SER A 166 4.97 11.75 -4.05
CA SER A 166 4.76 13.09 -3.53
C SER A 166 6.00 13.68 -2.90
N GLY A 167 6.08 15.01 -2.95
CA GLY A 167 7.17 15.81 -2.41
C GLY A 167 6.69 16.91 -1.46
N ASN A 168 7.66 17.62 -0.86
CA ASN A 168 7.36 18.69 0.08
C ASN A 168 6.79 19.95 -0.60
N ALA A 169 7.18 20.20 -1.85
CA ALA A 169 6.71 21.33 -2.64
C ALA A 169 5.21 21.21 -2.91
N THR A 170 4.46 22.31 -2.81
CA THR A 170 3.00 22.28 -2.90
C THR A 170 2.48 21.65 -4.19
N ALA A 171 3.16 21.87 -5.32
CA ALA A 171 2.78 21.30 -6.62
C ALA A 171 2.96 19.77 -6.70
N ASP A 172 3.73 19.18 -5.79
CA ASP A 172 4.04 17.74 -5.76
C ASP A 172 3.24 16.99 -4.70
N ARG A 173 2.23 17.62 -4.08
CA ARG A 173 1.44 17.07 -2.97
C ARG A 173 0.29 16.17 -3.44
N ARG A 174 0.61 15.20 -4.29
CA ARG A 174 -0.36 14.24 -4.84
C ARG A 174 -0.85 13.27 -3.76
N ARG A 175 -2.09 12.80 -3.91
CA ARG A 175 -2.74 11.94 -2.91
C ARG A 175 -3.51 10.82 -3.59
N PHE A 176 -3.62 9.66 -2.93
CA PHE A 176 -4.45 8.57 -3.40
C PHE A 176 -5.71 8.43 -2.53
N PHE A 177 -6.87 8.79 -3.08
CA PHE A 177 -8.17 8.59 -2.41
C PHE A 177 -8.89 7.32 -2.84
N GLU A 178 -8.53 6.79 -4.00
CA GLU A 178 -9.15 5.62 -4.60
C GLU A 178 -8.25 4.39 -4.46
N PRO A 179 -8.83 3.19 -4.39
CA PRO A 179 -8.07 1.95 -4.30
C PRO A 179 -7.28 1.69 -5.58
N PRO A 180 -6.17 0.95 -5.50
CA PRO A 180 -5.49 0.49 -6.70
C PRO A 180 -6.36 -0.45 -7.55
N SER A 181 -5.97 -0.63 -8.80
CA SER A 181 -6.36 -1.80 -9.61
C SER A 181 -5.11 -2.61 -9.89
N ILE A 182 -5.18 -3.92 -9.70
CA ILE A 182 -4.04 -4.82 -9.89
C ILE A 182 -4.30 -5.66 -11.13
N VAL A 183 -3.31 -5.76 -12.02
CA VAL A 183 -3.37 -6.57 -13.24
C VAL A 183 -2.09 -7.39 -13.33
N GLN A 184 -2.22 -8.72 -13.30
CA GLN A 184 -1.09 -9.62 -13.55
C GLN A 184 -0.78 -9.59 -15.05
N VAL A 185 0.48 -9.31 -15.40
CA VAL A 185 0.91 -9.13 -16.78
C VAL A 185 1.97 -10.15 -17.14
N SER A 186 1.87 -10.67 -18.36
CA SER A 186 2.96 -11.36 -19.06
C SER A 186 3.29 -10.55 -20.32
N ASP A 187 4.49 -9.96 -20.36
CA ASP A 187 4.97 -9.08 -21.42
C ASP A 187 6.45 -9.34 -21.75
N GLU A 188 6.69 -10.17 -22.76
CA GLU A 188 8.04 -10.47 -23.24
C GLU A 188 8.63 -9.38 -24.16
N LEU A 189 7.84 -8.35 -24.51
CA LEU A 189 8.22 -7.36 -25.54
C LEU A 189 8.68 -6.03 -24.96
N PHE A 190 8.02 -5.53 -23.91
CA PHE A 190 8.28 -4.19 -23.36
C PHE A 190 8.64 -4.19 -21.87
N ALA A 191 9.05 -5.33 -21.32
CA ALA A 191 9.58 -5.45 -19.97
C ALA A 191 10.91 -6.22 -19.96
N ASP A 192 11.72 -5.95 -18.94
CA ASP A 192 12.95 -6.66 -18.61
C ASP A 192 12.64 -8.00 -17.93
N GLU A 193 11.72 -7.99 -16.98
CA GLU A 193 11.10 -9.17 -16.39
C GLU A 193 9.73 -9.42 -17.05
N PRO A 194 9.51 -10.60 -17.64
CA PRO A 194 8.31 -10.85 -18.44
C PRO A 194 7.04 -10.92 -17.60
N GLU A 195 7.13 -11.23 -16.31
CA GLU A 195 5.99 -11.35 -15.41
C GLU A 195 6.07 -10.29 -14.31
N TYR A 196 5.00 -9.53 -14.14
CA TYR A 196 4.89 -8.50 -13.12
C TYR A 196 3.42 -8.15 -12.88
N ASP A 197 3.14 -7.52 -11.75
CA ASP A 197 1.83 -6.94 -11.47
C ASP A 197 1.84 -5.44 -11.75
N TYR A 198 0.94 -4.99 -12.61
CA TYR A 198 0.62 -3.58 -12.67
C TYR A 198 -0.23 -3.19 -11.48
N VAL A 199 0.29 -2.27 -10.68
CA VAL A 199 -0.44 -1.58 -9.62
C VAL A 199 -0.83 -0.19 -10.15
N LEU A 200 -2.11 -0.01 -10.44
CA LEU A 200 -2.65 1.15 -11.14
C LEU A 200 -3.38 2.08 -10.18
N LEU A 201 -3.01 3.37 -10.12
CA LEU A 201 -3.67 4.37 -9.27
C LEU A 201 -3.77 5.72 -9.97
N GLY A 202 -4.91 6.40 -9.79
CA GLY A 202 -5.06 7.83 -10.09
C GLY A 202 -4.85 8.67 -8.84
N SER A 203 -4.00 9.69 -8.92
CA SER A 203 -3.95 10.72 -7.87
C SER A 203 -5.13 11.67 -8.00
N GLY A 204 -5.51 12.29 -6.88
CA GLY A 204 -6.57 13.29 -6.84
C GLY A 204 -6.73 13.90 -5.46
N ASN A 205 -7.49 14.98 -5.36
CA ASN A 205 -7.88 15.56 -4.07
C ASN A 205 -9.40 15.62 -3.92
N ARG A 206 -9.99 14.53 -3.41
CA ARG A 206 -11.46 14.38 -3.33
C ARG A 206 -12.16 15.49 -2.51
N PRO A 207 -11.64 15.95 -1.36
CA PRO A 207 -12.22 17.10 -0.64
C PRO A 207 -12.06 18.44 -1.36
N ASN A 208 -11.05 18.58 -2.23
CA ASN A 208 -10.75 19.82 -2.94
C ASN A 208 -10.62 19.56 -4.47
N PRO A 209 -11.72 19.21 -5.17
CA PRO A 209 -11.65 18.80 -6.58
C PRO A 209 -11.40 19.96 -7.57
N LEU A 210 -11.43 21.21 -7.10
CA LEU A 210 -11.15 22.42 -7.91
C LEU A 210 -9.75 22.99 -7.66
N GLU A 211 -8.90 22.25 -6.93
CA GLU A 211 -7.52 22.62 -6.68
C GLU A 211 -6.71 22.52 -8.00
N GLU A 212 -5.86 23.50 -8.28
CA GLU A 212 -5.12 23.58 -9.56
C GLU A 212 -3.59 23.57 -9.39
N THR A 213 -3.07 23.69 -8.17
CA THR A 213 -1.63 23.73 -7.87
C THR A 213 -1.00 22.36 -8.08
N VAL A 214 -1.64 21.30 -7.57
CA VAL A 214 -1.20 19.92 -7.80
C VAL A 214 -1.69 19.47 -9.16
N LYS A 215 -0.77 18.99 -10.00
CA LYS A 215 -1.12 18.36 -11.27
C LYS A 215 -1.24 16.86 -11.07
N ASP A 216 -2.48 16.40 -11.02
CA ASP A 216 -2.83 15.00 -10.81
C ASP A 216 -2.48 14.12 -12.01
N ARG A 217 -2.24 12.85 -11.72
CA ARG A 217 -1.69 11.88 -12.65
C ARG A 217 -2.32 10.51 -12.48
N PHE A 218 -2.30 9.73 -13.55
CA PHE A 218 -2.49 8.29 -13.47
C PHE A 218 -1.12 7.60 -13.46
N TYR A 219 -0.96 6.58 -12.62
CA TYR A 219 0.26 5.79 -12.49
C TYR A 219 -0.02 4.32 -12.76
N ALA A 220 0.98 3.67 -13.34
CA ALA A 220 1.07 2.23 -13.44
C ALA A 220 2.46 1.79 -12.96
N PHE A 221 2.52 1.17 -11.79
CA PHE A 221 3.77 0.66 -11.20
C PHE A 221 3.91 -0.82 -11.53
N ARG A 222 5.11 -1.28 -11.87
CA ARG A 222 5.44 -2.70 -12.08
C ARG A 222 6.01 -3.26 -10.78
N ASP A 223 5.18 -4.00 -10.03
CA ASP A 223 5.71 -4.82 -8.94
C ASP A 223 6.16 -6.16 -9.52
N ARG A 224 7.47 -6.43 -9.46
CA ARG A 224 8.09 -7.62 -10.03
C ARG A 224 8.12 -8.80 -9.06
N GLU A 225 7.83 -8.56 -7.78
CA GLU A 225 7.82 -9.60 -6.75
C GLU A 225 6.43 -10.29 -6.72
N ILE A 226 6.12 -11.10 -7.73
CA ILE A 226 4.75 -11.61 -7.96
C ILE A 226 4.34 -12.80 -7.08
N ASP A 227 5.32 -13.51 -6.52
CA ASP A 227 5.08 -14.72 -5.73
C ASP A 227 4.29 -14.42 -4.45
N ALA A 228 3.58 -15.44 -3.97
CA ALA A 228 2.97 -15.40 -2.65
C ALA A 228 4.07 -15.22 -1.59
N ASN A 229 3.92 -14.23 -0.72
CA ASN A 229 4.87 -13.96 0.36
C ASN A 229 6.32 -13.70 -0.07
N ALA A 230 6.52 -13.10 -1.26
CA ALA A 230 7.82 -12.83 -1.84
C ALA A 230 8.68 -11.85 -1.01
N LEU A 231 8.06 -10.91 -0.27
CA LEU A 231 8.83 -9.92 0.48
C LEU A 231 9.69 -10.57 1.58
N VAL A 232 11.00 -10.34 1.48
CA VAL A 232 11.99 -10.83 2.44
C VAL A 232 12.17 -9.80 3.56
N ASP A 233 12.25 -10.27 4.80
CA ASP A 233 12.71 -9.50 5.95
C ASP A 233 13.68 -10.38 6.74
N THR A 234 14.92 -9.98 6.89
CA THR A 234 15.97 -10.71 7.65
C THR A 234 16.22 -10.06 9.00
N THR A 235 15.76 -8.82 9.21
CA THR A 235 15.99 -8.03 10.42
C THR A 235 14.92 -8.26 11.49
N GLY A 236 13.76 -8.81 11.11
CA GLY A 236 12.61 -9.02 11.98
C GLY A 236 11.88 -7.73 12.35
N ASN A 237 11.95 -6.71 11.50
CA ASN A 237 11.26 -5.44 11.70
C ASN A 237 9.92 -5.35 10.95
N HIS A 238 9.53 -6.39 10.20
CA HIS A 238 8.35 -6.44 9.33
C HIS A 238 8.38 -5.46 8.14
N VAL A 239 9.54 -4.91 7.83
CA VAL A 239 9.78 -4.09 6.65
C VAL A 239 10.53 -4.96 5.65
N ALA A 240 10.19 -4.86 4.37
CA ALA A 240 10.96 -5.50 3.32
C ALA A 240 12.43 -5.06 3.42
N ASP A 241 13.33 -6.02 3.25
CA ASP A 241 14.77 -5.78 3.24
C ASP A 241 15.19 -4.97 2.01
N ASP A 242 16.49 -4.66 1.97
CA ASP A 242 17.17 -4.14 0.79
C ASP A 242 16.87 -5.06 -0.42
N ASP A 243 16.70 -4.46 -1.60
CA ASP A 243 16.23 -5.04 -2.87
C ASP A 243 14.71 -5.00 -3.15
N TYR A 244 13.90 -4.38 -2.28
CA TYR A 244 12.51 -4.01 -2.60
C TYR A 244 12.33 -2.48 -2.68
N PRO A 245 11.59 -1.93 -3.66
CA PRO A 245 10.85 -2.62 -4.75
C PRO A 245 11.72 -3.15 -5.89
N ASP A 246 12.99 -2.76 -5.91
CA ASP A 246 14.02 -3.30 -6.77
C ASP A 246 15.39 -3.18 -6.07
N THR A 247 16.46 -3.59 -6.76
CA THR A 247 17.85 -3.55 -6.27
C THR A 247 18.36 -2.17 -5.82
N THR A 248 17.65 -1.08 -6.13
CA THR A 248 17.99 0.27 -5.63
C THR A 248 17.45 0.53 -4.23
N SER A 249 16.55 -0.34 -3.74
CA SER A 249 15.84 -0.22 -2.45
C SER A 249 15.11 1.13 -2.29
N SER A 250 14.83 1.81 -3.40
CA SER A 250 14.21 3.13 -3.42
C SER A 250 12.79 3.01 -3.96
N PRO A 251 11.80 3.66 -3.31
CA PRO A 251 10.43 3.61 -3.79
C PRO A 251 10.33 4.25 -5.17
N TYR A 252 9.51 3.68 -6.05
CA TYR A 252 9.34 4.20 -7.40
C TYR A 252 8.84 5.63 -7.38
N SER A 253 9.39 6.46 -8.26
CA SER A 253 9.07 7.88 -8.32
C SER A 253 9.20 8.44 -9.73
N HIS A 254 8.28 9.32 -10.10
CA HIS A 254 8.35 10.03 -11.38
C HIS A 254 9.38 11.16 -11.39
N ALA A 255 9.99 11.48 -10.24
CA ALA A 255 11.13 12.39 -10.18
C ALA A 255 12.37 11.77 -10.85
N ASP A 256 12.43 10.43 -10.91
CA ASP A 256 13.40 9.67 -11.68
C ASP A 256 12.76 9.20 -13.00
N SER A 257 13.21 9.79 -14.11
CA SER A 257 12.72 9.45 -15.46
C SER A 257 13.11 8.05 -15.93
N THR A 258 14.05 7.39 -15.23
CA THR A 258 14.39 5.99 -15.48
C THR A 258 13.51 5.03 -14.68
N SER A 259 12.95 5.50 -13.55
CA SER A 259 11.96 4.75 -12.76
C SER A 259 10.59 4.78 -13.42
N LEU A 260 9.97 5.96 -13.62
CA LEU A 260 8.64 6.06 -14.25
C LEU A 260 8.67 6.90 -15.51
N VAL A 261 8.22 6.31 -16.62
CA VAL A 261 8.20 6.96 -17.94
C VAL A 261 6.93 7.79 -18.11
N ASN A 262 7.06 9.06 -18.49
CA ASN A 262 5.91 9.89 -18.87
C ASN A 262 5.39 9.44 -20.25
N VAL A 263 4.19 8.88 -20.30
CA VAL A 263 3.56 8.41 -21.55
C VAL A 263 2.41 9.30 -22.04
N THR A 264 2.33 10.53 -21.52
CA THR A 264 1.21 11.45 -21.81
C THR A 264 1.14 11.84 -23.28
N GLN A 265 2.26 12.22 -23.88
CA GLN A 265 2.31 12.68 -25.28
C GLN A 265 2.66 11.55 -26.27
N LYS A 266 3.36 10.51 -25.78
CA LYS A 266 3.85 9.40 -26.59
C LYS A 266 3.67 8.11 -25.81
N GLY A 267 2.95 7.14 -26.37
CA GLY A 267 2.81 5.82 -25.75
C GLY A 267 4.13 5.04 -25.71
N MET A 268 4.18 4.01 -24.85
CA MET A 268 5.39 3.17 -24.66
C MET A 268 5.95 2.63 -25.98
N ALA A 269 5.10 2.17 -26.92
CA ALA A 269 5.55 1.62 -28.20
C ALA A 269 6.21 2.65 -29.14
N GLU A 270 5.86 3.94 -29.04
CA GLU A 270 6.56 4.99 -29.79
C GLU A 270 7.91 5.31 -29.14
N GLN A 271 7.93 5.41 -27.80
CA GLN A 271 9.14 5.70 -27.05
C GLN A 271 10.18 4.56 -27.16
N ALA A 272 9.73 3.31 -27.19
CA ALA A 272 10.60 2.14 -27.38
C ALA A 272 11.35 2.13 -28.72
N LYS A 273 10.87 2.85 -29.75
CA LYS A 273 11.61 3.03 -31.02
C LYS A 273 12.83 3.93 -30.87
N VAL A 274 12.87 4.74 -29.82
CA VAL A 274 13.98 5.65 -29.50
C VAL A 274 14.91 5.01 -28.48
N ASP A 275 14.35 4.48 -27.40
CA ASP A 275 15.09 3.79 -26.34
C ASP A 275 14.26 2.63 -25.78
N GLU A 276 14.48 1.43 -26.32
CA GLU A 276 13.79 0.21 -25.90
C GLU A 276 14.20 -0.19 -24.47
N SER A 277 15.47 0.00 -24.11
CA SER A 277 16.01 -0.36 -22.81
C SER A 277 15.38 0.46 -21.69
N LEU A 278 15.14 1.76 -21.92
CA LEU A 278 14.42 2.61 -20.97
C LEU A 278 13.03 2.05 -20.67
N ILE A 279 12.26 1.67 -21.69
CA ILE A 279 10.91 1.14 -21.49
C ILE A 279 10.94 -0.21 -20.76
N LYS A 280 11.84 -1.11 -21.17
CA LYS A 280 11.97 -2.43 -20.56
C LYS A 280 12.35 -2.34 -19.09
N ASN A 281 13.37 -1.56 -18.77
CA ASN A 281 13.92 -1.46 -17.42
C ASN A 281 13.10 -0.54 -16.50
N SER A 282 12.20 0.29 -17.06
CA SER A 282 11.38 1.18 -16.23
C SER A 282 10.52 0.40 -15.24
N ASN A 283 10.31 1.00 -14.08
CA ASN A 283 9.45 0.49 -13.01
C ASN A 283 7.97 0.81 -13.25
N GLY A 284 7.65 1.38 -14.41
CA GLY A 284 6.29 1.74 -14.77
C GLY A 284 6.21 3.01 -15.58
N TRP A 285 5.00 3.57 -15.62
CA TRP A 285 4.71 4.77 -16.40
C TRP A 285 3.63 5.62 -15.74
N PHE A 286 3.49 6.85 -16.21
CA PHE A 286 2.43 7.74 -15.77
C PHE A 286 1.87 8.60 -16.92
N ILE A 287 0.63 9.03 -16.74
CA ILE A 287 -0.05 10.04 -17.57
C ILE A 287 -0.31 11.26 -16.70
N ASP A 288 0.09 12.44 -17.17
CA ASP A 288 -0.21 13.73 -16.56
C ASP A 288 -1.51 14.29 -17.11
N TYR A 289 -2.52 14.46 -16.26
CA TYR A 289 -3.83 14.93 -16.69
C TYR A 289 -3.81 16.38 -17.18
N ALA A 290 -2.83 17.19 -16.77
CA ALA A 290 -2.71 18.57 -17.19
C ALA A 290 -2.10 18.72 -18.59
N GLU A 291 -1.26 17.77 -19.00
CA GLU A 291 -0.62 17.77 -20.32
C GLU A 291 -1.47 17.07 -21.40
N ALA A 292 -2.47 16.27 -21.01
CA ALA A 292 -3.27 15.45 -21.92
C ALA A 292 -4.33 16.20 -22.76
N ASN A 293 -4.27 17.53 -22.83
CA ASN A 293 -5.22 18.39 -23.56
C ASN A 293 -4.60 19.10 -24.76
#